data_AF-A0A1V4T9H8-F1
#
_entry.id   AF-A0A1V4T9H8-F1
#
_cell.length_a   1.000
_cell.length_b   1.000
_cell.length_c   1.000
_cell.angle_alpha   90.00
_cell.angle_beta   90.00
_cell.angle_gamma   90.00
#
_symmetry.space_group_name_H-M   'P 1'
#
loop_
_entity.id
_entity.type
_entity.pdbx_description
1 polymer ?
#
loop_
_entity_poly.entity_id
_entity_poly.type
_entity_poly.pdbx_seq_one_letter_code
_entity_poly.pdbx_strand_id
1 'polypeptide(L)'
;MNLFVFSEYVLMAALAIFAVATIRIVTRRTIAMGLVGLSGFTIAVATFLILLQNLYGIAYCRDIALALLIMDMVGTIAFARVLRGYNSG
;
A
#
# COMPACT_ATOMS: atom_id res chain seq x y z
N MET A 1 -20.89 -2.59 22.47
CA MET A 1 -19.94 -2.18 21.43
C MET A 1 -19.90 -3.27 20.37
N ASN A 2 -20.31 -2.95 19.14
CA ASN A 2 -20.55 -3.92 18.09
C ASN A 2 -19.25 -4.58 17.60
N LEU A 3 -19.30 -5.89 17.31
CA LEU A 3 -18.22 -6.68 16.72
C LEU A 3 -17.52 -5.99 15.54
N PHE A 4 -18.27 -5.19 14.77
CA PHE A 4 -17.78 -4.40 13.65
C PHE A 4 -16.64 -3.45 14.04
N VAL A 5 -16.84 -2.64 15.06
CA VAL A 5 -15.86 -1.64 15.52
C VAL A 5 -14.62 -2.33 16.11
N PHE A 6 -14.83 -3.43 16.85
CA PHE A 6 -13.71 -4.22 17.39
C PHE A 6 -12.86 -4.83 16.26
N SER A 7 -13.49 -5.35 15.21
CA SER A 7 -12.78 -5.90 14.06
C SER A 7 -12.00 -4.85 13.27
N GLU A 8 -12.52 -3.63 13.14
CA GLU A 8 -11.82 -2.53 12.47
C GLU A 8 -10.55 -2.11 13.23
N TYR A 9 -10.60 -2.05 14.57
CA TYR A 9 -9.40 -1.77 15.37
C TYR A 9 -8.33 -2.88 15.27
N VAL A 10 -8.75 -4.14 15.27
CA VAL A 10 -7.82 -5.28 15.09
C VAL A 10 -7.19 -5.25 13.68
N LEU A 11 -7.98 -4.95 12.66
CA LEU A 11 -7.50 -4.82 11.28
C LEU A 11 -6.49 -3.68 11.16
N MET A 12 -6.72 -2.55 11.83
CA MET A 12 -5.81 -1.41 11.89
C MET A 12 -4.47 -1.78 12.52
N ALA A 13 -4.48 -2.57 13.60
CA ALA A 13 -3.27 -3.09 14.23
C ALA A 13 -2.52 -4.09 13.32
N ALA A 14 -3.24 -4.98 12.62
CA ALA A 14 -2.65 -5.90 11.65
C ALA A 14 -1.99 -5.16 10.48
N LEU A 15 -2.61 -4.07 10.00
CA LEU A 15 -2.06 -3.20 8.98
C LEU A 15 -0.75 -2.54 9.41
N ALA A 16 -0.65 -2.11 10.68
CA ALA A 16 0.58 -1.52 11.20
C ALA A 16 1.74 -2.53 11.18
N ILE A 17 1.48 -3.79 11.54
CA ILE A 17 2.47 -4.87 11.47
C ILE A 17 2.85 -5.15 10.00
N PHE A 18 1.85 -5.17 9.11
CA PHE A 18 2.07 -5.37 7.68
C PHE A 18 2.95 -4.25 7.09
N ALA A 19 2.72 -2.99 7.45
CA ALA A 19 3.54 -1.86 7.01
C ALA A 19 5.01 -1.98 7.46
N VAL A 20 5.26 -2.47 8.68
CA VAL A 20 6.63 -2.73 9.16
C VAL A 20 7.26 -3.90 8.39
N ALA A 21 6.48 -4.95 8.11
CA ALA A 21 6.94 -6.09 7.32
C ALA A 21 7.32 -5.69 5.88
N THR A 22 6.55 -4.80 5.25
CA THR A 22 6.85 -4.30 3.89
C THR A 22 8.11 -3.44 3.86
N ILE A 23 8.35 -2.62 4.88
CA ILE A 23 9.62 -1.86 5.01
C ILE A 23 10.82 -2.81 5.06
N ARG A 24 10.71 -3.95 5.75
CA ARG A 24 11.78 -4.96 5.80
C ARG A 24 12.03 -5.64 4.46
N ILE A 25 11.03 -5.71 3.58
CA ILE A 25 11.18 -6.23 2.22
C ILE A 25 11.95 -5.23 1.35
N VAL A 26 11.70 -3.92 1.52
CA VAL A 26 12.40 -2.85 0.80
C VAL A 26 13.91 -2.87 1.06
N THR A 27 14.35 -3.23 2.26
CA THR A 27 15.78 -3.24 2.63
C THR A 27 16.60 -4.35 1.94
N ARG A 28 15.99 -5.24 1.14
CA ARG A 28 16.73 -6.29 0.42
C ARG A 28 17.43 -5.74 -0.83
N ARG A 29 18.57 -6.34 -1.19
CA ARG A 29 19.53 -5.84 -2.20
C ARG A 29 19.02 -5.73 -3.65
N THR A 30 17.87 -6.30 -3.98
CA THR A 30 17.38 -6.31 -5.37
C THR A 30 16.33 -5.22 -5.59
N ILE A 31 16.49 -4.48 -6.70
CA ILE A 31 15.58 -3.39 -7.11
C ILE A 31 14.13 -3.87 -7.18
N ALA A 32 13.92 -5.11 -7.65
CA ALA A 32 12.62 -5.76 -7.70
C ALA A 32 11.98 -5.93 -6.30
N MET A 33 12.75 -6.26 -5.26
CA MET A 33 12.22 -6.41 -3.89
C MET A 33 11.91 -5.05 -3.26
N GLY A 34 12.68 -4.01 -3.61
CA GLY A 34 12.35 -2.62 -3.27
C GLY A 34 10.98 -2.19 -3.83
N LEU A 35 10.72 -2.53 -5.11
CA LEU A 35 9.46 -2.23 -5.78
C LEU A 35 8.27 -2.93 -5.09
N VAL A 36 8.39 -4.23 -4.82
CA VAL A 36 7.35 -5.03 -4.16
C VAL A 36 7.05 -4.49 -2.74
N GLY A 37 8.09 -4.11 -2.00
CA GLY A 37 7.91 -3.54 -0.67
C GLY A 37 7.19 -2.18 -0.67
N LEU A 38 7.47 -1.33 -1.66
CA LEU A 38 6.75 -0.05 -1.83
C LEU A 38 5.29 -0.27 -2.22
N SER A 39 5.00 -1.16 -3.18
CA SER A 39 3.62 -1.49 -3.56
C SER A 39 2.81 -2.04 -2.38
N GLY A 40 3.42 -2.92 -1.58
CA GLY A 40 2.82 -3.44 -0.35
C GLY A 40 2.50 -2.34 0.65
N PHE A 41 3.41 -1.37 0.82
CA PHE A 41 3.18 -0.23 1.69
C PHE A 41 2.03 0.67 1.19
N THR A 42 1.94 0.95 -0.11
CA THR A 42 0.84 1.73 -0.68
C THR A 42 -0.52 1.07 -0.44
N ILE A 43 -0.61 -0.25 -0.58
CA ILE A 43 -1.84 -1.02 -0.31
C ILE A 43 -2.23 -0.93 1.17
N ALA A 44 -1.25 -0.98 2.08
CA ALA A 44 -1.49 -0.82 3.52
C ALA A 44 -2.10 0.56 3.80
N VAL A 45 -1.51 1.63 3.26
CA VAL A 45 -2.00 3.00 3.46
C VAL A 45 -3.37 3.22 2.82
N ALA A 46 -3.60 2.70 1.61
CA ALA A 46 -4.90 2.79 0.93
C ALA A 46 -6.01 2.08 1.72
N THR A 47 -5.72 0.89 2.24
CA THR A 47 -6.68 0.13 3.07
C THR A 47 -6.95 0.85 4.39
N PHE A 48 -5.93 1.47 5.00
CA PHE A 48 -6.10 2.29 6.21
C PHE A 48 -7.02 3.50 5.99
N LEU A 49 -6.86 4.19 4.85
CA LEU A 49 -7.73 5.31 4.45
C LEU A 49 -9.19 4.89 4.28
N ILE A 50 -9.45 3.71 3.72
CA ILE A 50 -10.82 3.17 3.56
C ILE A 50 -11.43 2.84 4.94
N LEU A 51 -10.65 2.33 5.88
CA LEU A 51 -11.16 2.08 7.25
C LEU A 51 -11.46 3.39 7.99
N LEU A 52 -10.61 4.41 7.83
CA LEU A 52 -10.88 5.74 8.36
C LEU A 52 -12.17 6.35 7.80
N GLN A 53 -12.48 6.09 6.52
CA GLN A 53 -13.75 6.49 5.93
C GLN A 53 -14.95 5.87 6.65
N ASN A 54 -14.91 4.56 6.93
CA ASN A 54 -16.01 3.87 7.61
C ASN A 54 -16.21 4.38 9.04
N LEU A 55 -15.11 4.71 9.73
CA LEU A 55 -15.16 5.12 11.14
C LEU A 55 -15.54 6.60 11.33
N TYR A 56 -15.09 7.49 10.44
CA TYR A 56 -15.29 8.94 10.55
C TYR A 56 -16.25 9.56 9.53
N GLY A 57 -16.74 8.79 8.54
CA GLY A 57 -17.68 9.26 7.53
C GLY A 57 -17.08 10.25 6.50
N ILE A 58 -15.76 10.30 6.36
CA ILE A 58 -15.08 11.24 5.46
C ILE A 58 -15.17 10.73 4.01
N ALA A 59 -15.99 11.38 3.18
CA ALA A 59 -16.25 10.96 1.80
C ALA A 59 -14.99 10.90 0.91
N TYR A 60 -14.01 11.79 1.13
CA TYR A 60 -12.83 11.95 0.27
C TYR A 60 -11.77 10.85 0.43
N CYS A 61 -11.79 10.09 1.52
CA CYS A 61 -10.77 9.08 1.78
C CYS A 61 -10.74 7.97 0.72
N ARG A 62 -11.90 7.65 0.12
CA ARG A 62 -12.00 6.63 -0.94
C ARG A 62 -11.37 7.08 -2.25
N ASP A 63 -11.63 8.31 -2.65
CA ASP A 63 -11.07 8.86 -3.90
C ASP A 63 -9.55 9.01 -3.80
N ILE A 64 -9.05 9.41 -2.62
CA ILE A 64 -7.61 9.48 -2.35
C ILE A 64 -7.00 8.08 -2.37
N ALA A 65 -7.64 7.07 -1.75
CA ALA A 65 -7.17 5.69 -1.77
C ALA A 65 -7.14 5.11 -3.20
N LEU A 66 -8.15 5.41 -4.01
CA LEU A 66 -8.19 5.02 -5.43
C LEU A 66 -7.10 5.72 -6.24
N ALA A 67 -6.90 7.02 -6.05
CA ALA A 67 -5.85 7.77 -6.72
C ALA A 67 -4.45 7.23 -6.36
N LEU A 68 -4.22 6.90 -5.09
CA LEU A 68 -2.98 6.27 -4.63
C LEU A 68 -2.73 4.92 -5.32
N LEU A 69 -3.75 4.05 -5.40
CA LEU A 69 -3.62 2.76 -6.07
C LEU A 69 -3.35 2.89 -7.58
N ILE A 70 -3.99 3.85 -8.25
CA ILE A 70 -3.75 4.09 -9.69
C ILE A 70 -2.32 4.60 -9.91
N MET A 71 -1.85 5.54 -9.08
CA MET A 71 -0.49 6.06 -9.16
C MET A 71 0.56 4.98 -8.88
N ASP A 72 0.29 4.06 -7.93
CA ASP A 72 1.16 2.93 -7.62
C ASP A 72 1.33 1.99 -8.83
N MET A 73 0.23 1.64 -9.52
CA MET A 73 0.28 0.83 -10.73
C MET A 73 1.09 1.50 -11.84
N VAL A 74 0.84 2.79 -12.09
CA VAL A 74 1.56 3.55 -13.12
C VAL A 74 3.05 3.63 -12.80
N GLY A 75 3.42 3.91 -11.55
CA GLY A 75 4.81 3.96 -11.11
C GLY A 75 5.52 2.61 -11.24
N THR A 76 4.85 1.53 -10.86
CA THR A 76 5.38 0.16 -10.93
C THR A 76 5.62 -0.27 -12.39
N ILE A 77 4.70 0.04 -13.30
CA ILE A 77 4.85 -0.26 -14.74
C ILE A 77 5.99 0.55 -15.35
N ALA A 78 6.09 1.85 -15.05
CA ALA A 78 7.17 2.70 -15.53
C ALA A 78 8.55 2.17 -15.08
N PHE A 79 8.69 1.81 -13.81
CA PHE A 79 9.91 1.21 -13.29
C PHE A 79 10.25 -0.14 -13.94
N ALA A 80 9.26 -1.00 -14.15
CA ALA A 80 9.46 -2.27 -14.82
C ALA A 80 9.96 -2.10 -16.28
N ARG A 81 9.50 -1.05 -16.97
CA ARG A 81 9.96 -0.71 -18.33
C ARG A 81 11.41 -0.23 -18.33
N VAL A 82 11.81 0.62 -17.37
CA VAL A 82 13.20 1.08 -17.22
C VAL A 82 14.13 -0.08 -16.92
N LEU A 83 13.75 -0.97 -16.00
CA LEU A 83 14.57 -2.14 -15.63
C LEU A 83 14.75 -3.12 -16.80
N ARG A 84 13.71 -3.33 -17.61
CA ARG A 84 13.79 -4.12 -18.86
C ARG A 84 14.68 -3.48 -19.92
N GLY A 85 14.59 -2.15 -20.07
CA GLY A 85 15.42 -1.39 -21.02
C GLY A 85 16.91 -1.45 -20.69
N TYR A 86 17.27 -1.44 -19.41
CA TYR A 86 18.66 -1.56 -18.95
C TYR A 86 19.33 -2.88 -19.33
N ASN A 87 18.58 -3.98 -19.43
CA ASN A 87 19.14 -5.31 -19.73
C ASN A 87 19.26 -5.60 -21.24
N SER A 88 18.98 -4.61 -22.11
CA SER A 88 18.92 -4.78 -23.58
C SER A 88 19.87 -3.84 -24.33
N GLY A 89 20.81 -3.19 -23.65
CA GLY A 89 21.89 -2.37 -24.24
C GLY A 89 23.22 -2.71 -23.61
#